data_AF-A0A7S2MB63-F1
#
_entry.id   AF-A0A7S2MB63-F1
#
_cell.length_a   1.000
_cell.length_b   1.000
_cell.length_c   1.000
_cell.angle_alpha   90.00
_cell.angle_beta   90.00
_cell.angle_gamma   90.00
#
_symmetry.space_group_name_H-M   'P 1'
#
loop_
_entity.id
_entity.type
_entity.pdbx_description
1 polymer ?
#
loop_
_entity_poly.entity_id
_entity_poly.type
_entity_poly.pdbx_seq_one_letter_code
_entity_poly.pdbx_strand_id
1 'polypeptide(L)'
;MLSLGGGNHFLRSQLFHSVPSFFETGLPIDDWIAIVAFAYFGFITLKEAYELAPEEKGGELVDAEEALSTVKDPVENVVALIIQTFTLVFAAEFGDRSFLSTIALAAAQNPASVALGAIAAHAIATTLAVIGGAILSKYISEKTVGYVGGSLFILFAALTAIGLG
;
A
#
# COMPACT_ATOMS: atom_id res chain seq x y z
N MET A 1 -42.87 26.41 -29.92
CA MET A 1 -43.37 25.51 -28.85
C MET A 1 -42.38 24.37 -28.73
N LEU A 2 -41.68 24.26 -27.58
CA LEU A 2 -40.78 23.18 -27.11
C LEU A 2 -39.53 22.92 -27.99
N SER A 3 -38.30 23.34 -27.69
CA SER A 3 -37.51 23.31 -26.44
C SER A 3 -37.67 22.02 -25.66
N LEU A 4 -36.62 21.19 -25.68
CA LEU A 4 -36.07 20.30 -24.63
C LEU A 4 -35.44 19.05 -25.28
N GLY A 5 -34.11 18.91 -25.20
CA GLY A 5 -33.45 17.67 -25.65
C GLY A 5 -31.92 17.62 -25.70
N GLY A 6 -31.17 18.66 -25.33
CA GLY A 6 -29.72 18.70 -25.56
C GLY A 6 -28.82 19.14 -24.39
N GLY A 7 -29.37 19.39 -23.20
CA GLY A 7 -28.60 20.04 -22.11
C GLY A 7 -27.68 19.11 -21.31
N ASN A 8 -27.97 17.82 -21.24
CA ASN A 8 -27.47 16.97 -20.14
C ASN A 8 -26.13 16.30 -20.48
N HIS A 9 -25.87 16.08 -21.78
CA HIS A 9 -24.64 15.44 -22.26
C HIS A 9 -23.51 16.45 -22.48
N PHE A 10 -23.86 17.69 -22.86
CA PHE A 10 -22.91 18.78 -23.09
C PHE A 10 -22.35 19.35 -21.77
N LEU A 11 -23.20 19.47 -20.74
CA LEU A 11 -22.76 19.90 -19.41
C LEU A 11 -21.87 18.86 -18.72
N ARG A 12 -22.11 17.56 -18.97
CA ARG A 12 -21.20 16.48 -18.53
C ARG A 12 -19.85 16.57 -19.24
N SER A 13 -19.79 16.85 -20.54
CA SER A 13 -18.49 16.94 -21.25
C SER A 13 -17.66 18.17 -20.88
N GLN A 14 -18.28 19.31 -20.53
CA GLN A 14 -17.56 20.50 -20.06
C GLN A 14 -17.08 20.40 -18.60
N LEU A 15 -17.77 19.64 -17.75
CA LEU A 15 -17.38 19.38 -16.36
C LEU A 15 -16.11 18.50 -16.27
N PHE A 16 -15.97 17.50 -17.15
CA PHE A 16 -14.79 16.62 -17.17
C PHE A 16 -13.53 17.24 -17.80
N HIS A 17 -13.63 18.44 -18.41
CA HIS A 17 -12.48 19.17 -18.96
C HIS A 17 -12.02 20.33 -18.05
N SER A 18 -12.67 20.51 -16.90
CA SER A 18 -12.27 21.47 -15.85
C SER A 18 -11.49 20.78 -14.73
N VAL A 19 -10.93 19.59 -14.97
CA VAL A 19 -9.87 19.06 -14.10
C VAL A 19 -8.71 20.04 -14.27
N PRO A 20 -8.27 20.72 -13.20
CA PRO A 20 -7.20 21.71 -13.31
C PRO A 20 -5.99 21.06 -13.96
N SER A 21 -5.44 21.72 -14.98
CA SER A 21 -4.18 21.32 -15.63
C SER A 21 -3.01 21.20 -14.65
N PHE A 22 -3.16 21.65 -13.40
CA PHE A 22 -2.29 21.34 -12.26
C PHE A 22 -2.08 19.83 -12.00
N PHE A 23 -3.06 18.98 -12.31
CA PHE A 23 -2.92 17.51 -12.22
C PHE A 23 -2.27 16.87 -13.46
N GLU A 24 -2.21 17.59 -14.59
CA GLU A 24 -1.57 17.12 -15.83
C GLU A 24 -0.16 17.70 -16.02
N THR A 25 0.13 18.89 -15.49
CA THR A 25 1.49 19.44 -15.40
C THR A 25 2.10 18.97 -14.08
N GLY A 26 2.65 17.76 -14.08
CA GLY A 26 3.53 17.27 -13.01
C GLY A 26 4.60 18.32 -12.73
N LEU A 27 4.50 18.96 -11.57
CA LEU A 27 5.59 19.78 -11.06
C LEU A 27 6.76 18.82 -10.81
N PRO A 28 7.98 19.07 -11.34
CA PRO A 28 9.12 18.12 -11.26
C PRO A 28 9.54 17.73 -9.82
N ILE A 29 8.93 18.35 -8.82
CA ILE A 29 9.08 18.04 -7.40
C ILE A 29 8.70 16.57 -7.12
N ASP A 30 7.70 16.00 -7.81
CA ASP A 30 7.30 14.62 -7.63
C ASP A 30 8.44 13.64 -7.95
N ASP A 31 9.13 13.86 -9.06
CA ASP A 31 10.28 13.07 -9.46
C ASP A 31 11.50 13.27 -8.53
N TRP A 32 11.78 14.51 -8.10
CA TRP A 32 12.86 14.77 -7.13
C TRP A 32 12.58 14.09 -5.77
N ILE A 33 11.34 14.16 -5.29
CA ILE A 33 10.92 13.47 -4.06
C ILE A 33 11.06 11.97 -4.24
N ALA A 34 10.63 11.41 -5.38
CA ALA A 34 10.75 10.00 -5.68
C ALA A 34 12.22 9.55 -5.68
N ILE A 35 13.13 10.31 -6.32
CA ILE A 35 14.56 9.99 -6.33
C ILE A 35 15.12 9.95 -4.92
N VAL A 36 14.86 11.00 -4.12
CA VAL A 36 15.37 11.08 -2.75
C VAL A 36 14.81 9.94 -1.90
N ALA A 37 13.51 9.67 -2.01
CA ALA A 37 12.86 8.59 -1.29
C ALA A 37 13.44 7.22 -1.68
N PHE A 38 13.51 6.91 -2.96
CA PHE A 38 14.05 5.63 -3.46
C PHE A 38 15.53 5.46 -3.13
N ALA A 39 16.34 6.52 -3.24
CA ALA A 39 17.75 6.46 -2.86
C ALA A 39 17.92 6.24 -1.35
N TYR A 40 17.13 6.93 -0.53
CA TYR A 40 17.15 6.80 0.94
C TYR A 40 16.72 5.40 1.38
N PHE A 41 15.55 4.93 0.94
CA PHE A 41 15.07 3.59 1.26
C PHE A 41 15.99 2.51 0.70
N GLY A 42 16.46 2.67 -0.54
CA GLY A 42 17.37 1.71 -1.16
C GLY A 42 18.68 1.56 -0.39
N PHE A 43 19.29 2.67 0.05
CA PHE A 43 20.52 2.60 0.84
C PHE A 43 20.30 2.00 2.23
N ILE A 44 19.20 2.35 2.91
CA ILE A 44 18.86 1.78 4.22
C ILE A 44 18.65 0.28 4.11
N THR A 45 17.82 -0.18 3.18
CA THR A 45 17.53 -1.61 2.99
C THR A 45 18.78 -2.39 2.61
N LEU A 46 19.69 -1.84 1.79
CA LEU A 46 20.96 -2.49 1.48
C LEU A 46 21.90 -2.59 2.69
N LYS A 47 21.95 -1.53 3.51
CA LYS A 47 22.76 -1.54 4.73
C LYS A 47 22.22 -2.58 5.72
N GLU A 48 20.91 -2.63 5.94
CA GLU A 48 20.25 -3.65 6.77
C GLU A 48 20.53 -5.06 6.24
N ALA A 49 20.45 -5.26 4.92
CA ALA A 49 20.78 -6.54 4.26
C ALA A 49 22.23 -7.01 4.50
N TYR A 50 23.17 -6.07 4.60
CA TYR A 50 24.58 -6.35 4.87
C TYR A 50 24.87 -6.64 6.34
N GLU A 51 24.19 -5.94 7.25
CA GLU A 51 24.36 -6.06 8.71
C GLU A 51 23.66 -7.30 9.29
N LEU A 52 22.70 -7.89 8.56
CA LEU A 52 22.09 -9.17 8.95
C LEU A 52 23.16 -10.25 9.18
N ALA A 53 23.18 -10.84 10.37
CA ALA A 53 24.03 -11.99 10.71
C ALA A 53 23.63 -13.22 9.87
N PRO A 54 24.51 -14.21 9.61
CA PRO A 54 24.11 -15.44 8.93
C PRO A 54 22.93 -16.09 9.67
N GLU A 55 21.86 -16.36 8.92
CA GLU A 55 20.56 -16.80 9.44
C GLU A 55 20.70 -18.05 10.33
N GLU A 56 20.29 -17.94 11.60
CA GLU A 56 19.90 -19.11 12.37
C GLU A 56 18.46 -19.47 11.98
N LYS A 57 18.27 -20.67 11.43
CA LYS A 57 16.93 -21.21 11.14
C LYS A 57 16.13 -21.29 12.43
N GLY A 58 15.26 -20.30 12.64
CA GLY A 58 14.43 -20.16 13.84
C GLY A 58 14.32 -18.73 14.38
N GLY A 59 15.25 -17.83 14.02
CA GLY A 59 15.25 -16.43 14.50
C GLY A 59 13.96 -15.68 14.22
N GLU A 60 13.48 -15.69 12.97
CA GLU A 60 12.26 -14.96 12.56
C GLU A 60 11.00 -15.41 13.34
N LEU A 61 10.91 -16.70 13.69
CA LEU A 61 9.82 -17.22 14.51
C LEU A 61 9.94 -16.78 15.97
N VAL A 62 11.17 -16.71 16.49
CA VAL A 62 11.48 -16.22 17.84
C VAL A 62 11.19 -14.72 17.93
N ASP A 63 11.53 -13.93 16.91
CA ASP A 63 11.25 -12.50 16.85
C ASP A 63 9.73 -12.23 16.76
N ALA A 64 9.01 -13.04 15.98
CA ALA A 64 7.55 -12.98 15.92
C ALA A 64 6.88 -13.41 17.23
N GLU A 65 7.39 -14.45 17.89
CA GLU A 65 6.92 -14.91 19.20
C GLU A 65 7.25 -13.88 20.30
N GLU A 66 8.41 -13.23 20.25
CA GLU A 66 8.80 -12.15 21.14
C GLU A 66 7.86 -10.96 20.99
N ALA A 67 7.63 -10.49 19.76
CA ALA A 67 6.69 -9.41 19.46
C ALA A 67 5.29 -9.72 19.98
N LEU A 68 4.83 -10.97 19.82
CA LEU A 68 3.55 -11.44 20.34
C LEU A 68 3.55 -11.53 21.88
N SER A 69 4.66 -11.92 22.51
CA SER A 69 4.80 -12.05 23.96
C SER A 69 4.88 -10.70 24.69
N THR A 70 5.36 -9.63 24.03
CA THR A 70 5.22 -8.25 24.52
C THR A 70 3.76 -7.83 24.63
N VAL A 71 2.86 -8.46 23.87
CA VAL A 71 1.39 -8.34 24.01
C VAL A 71 0.92 -9.38 25.04
N LYS A 72 1.46 -9.30 26.26
CA LYS A 72 1.46 -10.38 27.26
C LYS A 72 0.09 -10.74 27.85
N ASP A 73 -0.91 -9.85 27.76
CA ASP A 73 -2.25 -10.08 28.30
C ASP A 73 -3.32 -10.19 27.19
N PRO A 74 -3.80 -11.40 26.84
CA PRO A 74 -4.61 -11.65 25.64
C PRO A 74 -6.08 -11.22 25.73
N VAL A 75 -6.54 -10.60 26.83
CA VAL A 75 -7.96 -10.21 26.99
C VAL A 75 -8.16 -8.69 27.11
N GLU A 76 -7.27 -7.99 27.83
CA GLU A 76 -7.31 -6.51 27.93
C GLU A 76 -6.70 -5.83 26.69
N ASN A 77 -5.78 -6.51 26.00
CA ASN A 77 -5.10 -5.99 24.80
C ASN A 77 -5.80 -6.31 23.47
N VAL A 78 -6.91 -7.05 23.44
CA VAL A 78 -7.61 -7.34 22.16
C VAL A 78 -8.15 -6.05 21.55
N VAL A 79 -8.74 -5.19 22.39
CA VAL A 79 -9.23 -3.89 21.94
C VAL A 79 -8.09 -3.00 21.46
N ALA A 80 -6.95 -3.00 22.17
CA ALA A 80 -5.76 -2.27 21.75
C ALA A 80 -5.20 -2.79 20.42
N LEU A 81 -5.11 -4.11 20.24
CA LEU A 81 -4.66 -4.76 19.01
C LEU A 81 -5.60 -4.47 17.83
N ILE A 82 -6.91 -4.51 18.06
CA ILE A 82 -7.92 -4.15 17.07
C ILE A 82 -7.76 -2.68 16.68
N ILE A 83 -7.64 -1.76 17.64
CA ILE A 83 -7.48 -0.34 17.36
C ILE A 83 -6.18 -0.06 16.63
N GLN A 84 -5.07 -0.69 17.03
CA GLN A 84 -3.76 -0.53 16.37
C GLN A 84 -3.80 -1.04 14.93
N THR A 85 -4.23 -2.29 14.73
CA THR A 85 -4.33 -2.89 13.39
C THR A 85 -5.30 -2.11 12.52
N PHE A 86 -6.47 -1.74 13.06
CA PHE A 86 -7.45 -0.91 12.35
C PHE A 86 -6.85 0.44 11.97
N THR A 87 -6.20 1.15 12.89
CA THR A 87 -5.63 2.47 12.63
C THR A 87 -4.50 2.39 11.60
N LEU A 88 -3.66 1.35 11.67
CA LEU A 88 -2.59 1.12 10.73
C LEU A 88 -3.14 0.84 9.32
N VAL A 89 -4.06 -0.11 9.18
CA VAL A 89 -4.67 -0.46 7.89
C VAL A 89 -5.50 0.71 7.35
N PHE A 90 -6.28 1.37 8.20
CA PHE A 90 -7.06 2.55 7.83
C PHE A 90 -6.14 3.66 7.33
N ALA A 91 -5.07 4.00 8.06
CA ALA A 91 -4.13 5.03 7.64
C ALA A 91 -3.42 4.66 6.32
N ALA A 92 -3.11 3.37 6.10
CA ALA A 92 -2.51 2.89 4.87
C ALA A 92 -3.46 2.97 3.67
N GLU A 93 -4.75 2.68 3.85
CA GLU A 93 -5.75 2.71 2.78
C GLU A 93 -6.50 4.05 2.67
N PHE A 94 -6.29 4.98 3.61
CA PHE A 94 -7.01 6.25 3.64
C PHE A 94 -6.67 7.09 2.41
N GLY A 95 -7.67 7.27 1.55
CA GLY A 95 -7.50 8.03 0.31
C GLY A 95 -6.85 7.24 -0.83
N ASP A 96 -6.68 5.92 -0.70
CA ASP A 96 -6.33 5.07 -1.82
C ASP A 96 -7.49 4.98 -2.84
N ARG A 97 -7.15 4.63 -4.08
CA ARG A 97 -8.10 4.41 -5.17
C ARG A 97 -9.15 3.34 -4.81
N SER A 98 -8.74 2.29 -4.10
CA SER A 98 -9.66 1.24 -3.63
C SER A 98 -10.71 1.78 -2.64
N PHE A 99 -10.31 2.69 -1.75
CA PHE A 99 -11.20 3.34 -0.78
C PHE A 99 -12.28 4.19 -1.50
N LEU A 100 -11.85 5.08 -2.41
CA LEU A 100 -12.78 5.91 -3.17
C LEU A 100 -13.71 5.08 -4.08
N SER A 101 -13.18 4.01 -4.69
CA SER A 101 -13.97 3.06 -5.48
C SER A 101 -15.05 2.37 -4.64
N THR A 102 -14.71 1.99 -3.40
CA THR A 102 -15.67 1.34 -2.49
C THR A 102 -16.78 2.30 -2.06
N ILE A 103 -16.46 3.57 -1.78
CA ILE A 103 -17.47 4.61 -1.48
C ILE A 103 -18.39 4.84 -2.69
N ALA A 104 -17.81 5.01 -3.89
CA ALA A 104 -18.58 5.18 -5.11
C ALA A 104 -19.52 3.98 -5.38
N LEU A 105 -19.03 2.76 -5.15
CA LEU A 105 -19.83 1.55 -5.31
C LEU A 105 -20.92 1.43 -4.24
N ALA A 106 -20.62 1.78 -2.99
CA ALA A 106 -21.61 1.79 -1.90
C ALA A 106 -22.68 2.88 -2.09
N ALA A 107 -22.37 3.96 -2.80
CA ALA A 107 -23.36 4.97 -3.20
C ALA A 107 -24.25 4.50 -4.38
N ALA A 108 -23.72 3.62 -5.25
CA ALA A 108 -24.43 3.09 -6.41
C ALA A 108 -25.24 1.82 -6.12
N GLN A 109 -24.89 1.05 -5.10
CA GLN A 109 -25.47 -0.25 -4.73
C GLN A 109 -25.85 -0.28 -3.24
N ASN A 110 -26.36 -1.42 -2.75
CA ASN A 110 -26.65 -1.56 -1.33
C ASN A 110 -25.32 -1.51 -0.51
N PRO A 111 -25.17 -0.58 0.45
CA PRO A 111 -23.93 -0.41 1.18
C PRO A 111 -23.58 -1.62 2.05
N ALA A 112 -24.57 -2.35 2.56
CA ALA A 112 -24.32 -3.54 3.37
C ALA A 112 -23.72 -4.68 2.53
N SER A 113 -24.21 -4.89 1.30
CA SER A 113 -23.64 -5.91 0.41
C SER A 113 -22.23 -5.55 -0.08
N VAL A 114 -21.98 -4.27 -0.34
CA VAL A 114 -20.64 -3.79 -0.74
C VAL A 114 -19.65 -3.95 0.41
N ALA A 115 -20.04 -3.59 1.63
CA ALA A 115 -19.20 -3.76 2.82
C ALA A 115 -18.86 -5.24 3.06
N LEU A 116 -19.84 -6.14 3.01
CA LEU A 116 -19.61 -7.58 3.18
C LEU A 116 -18.69 -8.14 2.09
N GLY A 117 -18.88 -7.73 0.84
CA GLY A 117 -18.01 -8.12 -0.27
C GLY A 117 -16.57 -7.65 -0.10
N ALA A 118 -16.38 -6.38 0.30
CA ALA A 118 -15.07 -5.80 0.55
C ALA A 118 -14.33 -6.51 1.71
N ILE A 119 -15.02 -6.76 2.83
CA ILE A 119 -14.46 -7.49 3.97
C ILE A 119 -14.05 -8.90 3.56
N ALA A 120 -14.92 -9.63 2.85
CA ALA A 120 -14.63 -10.98 2.40
C ALA A 120 -13.44 -11.02 1.42
N ALA A 121 -13.41 -10.11 0.45
CA ALA A 121 -12.31 -10.01 -0.51
C ALA A 121 -10.99 -9.68 0.18
N HIS A 122 -10.98 -8.71 1.11
CA HIS A 122 -9.79 -8.34 1.87
C HIS A 122 -9.32 -9.49 2.75
N ALA A 123 -10.22 -10.18 3.47
CA ALA A 123 -9.87 -11.34 4.28
C ALA A 123 -9.22 -12.47 3.47
N ILE A 124 -9.73 -12.75 2.27
CA ILE A 124 -9.14 -13.74 1.35
C ILE A 124 -7.76 -13.28 0.89
N ALA A 125 -7.62 -12.02 0.48
CA ALA A 125 -6.35 -11.46 0.03
C ALA A 125 -5.28 -11.53 1.12
N THR A 126 -5.61 -11.12 2.36
CA THR A 126 -4.70 -11.20 3.51
C THR A 126 -4.33 -12.65 3.82
N THR A 127 -5.29 -13.58 3.81
CA THR A 127 -5.02 -14.99 4.09
C THR A 127 -4.07 -15.59 3.06
N LEU A 128 -4.28 -15.29 1.76
CA LEU A 128 -3.40 -15.73 0.69
C LEU A 128 -2.00 -15.10 0.81
N ALA A 129 -1.92 -13.81 1.16
CA ALA A 129 -0.66 -13.13 1.36
C ALA A 129 0.15 -13.72 2.53
N VAL A 130 -0.51 -14.01 3.67
CA VAL A 130 0.14 -14.60 4.85
C VAL A 130 0.62 -16.02 4.55
N ILE A 131 -0.20 -16.87 3.94
CA ILE A 131 0.21 -18.23 3.57
C ILE A 131 1.32 -18.20 2.53
N GLY A 132 1.19 -17.36 1.51
CA GLY A 132 2.20 -17.17 0.47
C GLY A 132 3.54 -16.70 1.05
N GLY A 133 3.49 -15.68 1.92
CA GLY A 133 4.65 -15.17 2.64
C GLY A 133 5.31 -16.22 3.53
N ALA A 134 4.52 -16.97 4.32
CA ALA A 134 5.03 -18.02 5.20
C ALA A 134 5.64 -19.22 4.45
N ILE A 135 5.21 -19.49 3.22
CA ILE A 135 5.85 -20.47 2.35
C ILE A 135 7.12 -19.87 1.76
N LEU A 136 7.07 -18.63 1.27
CA LEU A 136 8.19 -17.97 0.61
C LEU A 136 9.37 -17.72 1.55
N SER A 137 9.12 -17.32 2.80
CA SER A 137 10.16 -17.09 3.81
C SER A 137 10.97 -18.35 4.13
N LYS A 138 10.40 -19.55 3.95
CA LYS A 138 11.13 -20.81 4.11
C LYS A 138 12.15 -21.09 3.00
N TYR A 139 11.98 -20.46 1.83
CA TYR A 139 12.82 -20.69 0.65
C TYR A 139 13.77 -19.53 0.35
N ILE A 140 13.38 -18.30 0.69
CA ILE A 140 14.17 -17.09 0.44
C ILE A 140 14.62 -16.50 1.78
N SER A 141 15.93 -16.40 1.97
CA SER A 141 16.51 -15.75 3.17
C SER A 141 16.25 -14.25 3.18
N GLU A 142 16.05 -13.68 4.36
CA GLU A 142 15.84 -12.23 4.58
C GLU A 142 16.93 -11.38 3.93
N LYS A 143 18.17 -11.86 3.96
CA LYS A 143 19.30 -11.19 3.28
C LYS A 143 19.05 -11.01 1.80
N THR A 144 18.58 -12.05 1.13
CA THR A 144 18.30 -12.02 -0.31
C THR A 144 17.18 -11.06 -0.61
N VAL A 145 16.13 -11.05 0.21
CA VAL A 145 15.01 -10.09 0.06
C VAL A 145 15.52 -8.66 0.21
N GLY A 146 16.34 -8.37 1.23
CA GLY A 146 16.93 -7.05 1.45
C GLY A 146 17.85 -6.61 0.31
N TYR A 147 18.75 -7.47 -0.17
CA TYR A 147 19.62 -7.14 -1.31
C TYR A 147 18.82 -6.86 -2.59
N VAL A 148 17.83 -7.69 -2.89
CA VAL A 148 16.98 -7.52 -4.07
C VAL A 148 16.15 -6.25 -3.95
N GLY A 149 15.43 -6.06 -2.84
CA GLY A 149 14.59 -4.88 -2.60
C GLY A 149 15.39 -3.58 -2.61
N GLY A 150 16.51 -3.53 -1.89
CA GLY A 150 17.40 -2.37 -1.86
C GLY A 150 17.98 -2.06 -3.24
N SER A 151 18.41 -3.07 -4.00
CA SER A 151 18.90 -2.88 -5.37
C SER A 151 17.79 -2.38 -6.31
N LEU A 152 16.56 -2.87 -6.19
CA LEU A 152 15.42 -2.38 -6.97
C LEU A 152 15.12 -0.91 -6.66
N PHE A 153 15.17 -0.50 -5.39
CA PHE A 153 14.96 0.91 -5.04
C PHE A 153 16.06 1.82 -5.62
N ILE A 154 17.33 1.42 -5.57
CA ILE A 154 18.41 2.18 -6.22
C ILE A 154 18.22 2.23 -7.74
N LEU A 155 17.77 1.13 -8.35
CA LEU A 155 17.46 1.10 -9.78
C LEU A 155 16.33 2.07 -10.13
N PHE A 156 15.24 2.10 -9.36
CA PHE A 156 14.15 3.05 -9.58
C PHE A 156 14.60 4.50 -9.39
N ALA A 157 15.41 4.79 -8.36
CA ALA A 157 16.01 6.10 -8.18
C ALA A 157 16.81 6.55 -9.41
N ALA A 158 17.64 5.65 -9.96
CA ALA A 158 18.44 5.93 -11.15
C ALA A 158 17.58 6.11 -12.41
N LEU A 159 16.57 5.25 -12.61
CA LEU A 159 15.66 5.35 -13.76
C LEU A 159 14.86 6.66 -13.74
N THR A 160 14.33 7.05 -12.58
CA THR A 160 13.62 8.33 -12.43
C THR A 160 14.56 9.51 -12.64
N ALA A 161 15.80 9.44 -12.14
CA ALA A 161 16.80 10.49 -12.37
C ALA A 161 17.20 10.65 -13.84
N ILE A 162 17.28 9.55 -14.59
CA ILE A 162 17.57 9.60 -16.03
C ILE A 162 16.35 10.09 -16.81
N GLY A 163 15.13 9.67 -16.43
CA GLY A 163 13.89 10.10 -17.08
C GLY A 163 13.57 11.60 -16.91
N LEU A 164 14.22 12.24 -15.93
CA LEU A 164 14.14 13.69 -15.67
C LEU A 164 15.03 14.55 -16.59
N GLY A 165 16.01 13.95 -17.28
CA GLY A 165 16.97 14.66 -18.15
C GLY A 165 16.60 14.59 -19.63
#